data_AF-A0A256YC84-F1
#
_entry.id   AF-A0A256YC84-F1
#
_cell.length_a   1.000
_cell.length_b   1.000
_cell.length_c   1.000
_cell.angle_alpha   90.00
_cell.angle_beta   90.00
_cell.angle_gamma   90.00
#
_symmetry.space_group_name_H-M   'P 1'
#
loop_
_entity.id
_entity.type
_entity.pdbx_description
1 polymer ?
#
loop_
_entity_poly.entity_id
_entity_poly.type
_entity_poly.pdbx_seq_one_letter_code
_entity_poly.pdbx_strand_id
1 'polypeptide(L)'
;MKYPLDKICVRSGVFCPSCQRKLDSGLVDHSEVDVMKALMELEDRLKELRKGEYVKSYTIDDVVVIILRNGWERRELETIARETAYKLRKKVKIALDTGDRKRLVEQVVSP
;
A
#
# COMPACT_ATOMS: atom_id res chain seq x y z
N MET A 1 2.85 -8.93 3.80
CA MET A 1 1.86 -8.01 4.34
C MET A 1 0.50 -8.69 4.30
N LYS A 2 -0.41 -8.26 5.19
CA LYS A 2 -1.85 -8.50 5.03
C LYS A 2 -2.42 -7.47 4.06
N TYR A 3 -3.29 -7.91 3.15
CA TYR A 3 -3.95 -7.06 2.16
C TYR A 3 -5.46 -7.24 2.21
N PRO A 4 -6.25 -6.23 1.81
CA PRO A 4 -7.70 -6.36 1.71
C PRO A 4 -8.13 -7.24 0.53
N LEU A 5 -7.27 -7.46 -0.48
CA LEU A 5 -7.52 -8.35 -1.61
C LEU A 5 -6.60 -9.57 -1.59
N ASP A 6 -7.06 -10.67 -2.19
CA ASP A 6 -6.28 -11.91 -2.29
C ASP A 6 -5.09 -11.73 -3.24
N LYS A 7 -3.91 -12.19 -2.83
CA LYS A 7 -2.68 -12.06 -3.63
C LYS A 7 -2.80 -12.67 -5.03
N ILE A 8 -3.49 -13.80 -5.14
CA ILE A 8 -3.70 -14.48 -6.42
C ILE A 8 -4.53 -13.60 -7.35
N CYS A 9 -5.62 -13.00 -6.86
CA CYS A 9 -6.48 -12.12 -7.64
C CYS A 9 -5.73 -10.88 -8.14
N VAL A 10 -4.95 -10.23 -7.27
CA VAL A 10 -4.17 -9.04 -7.63
C VAL A 10 -3.08 -9.37 -8.65
N ARG A 11 -2.38 -10.51 -8.48
CA ARG A 11 -1.33 -10.94 -9.41
C ARG A 11 -1.89 -11.34 -10.77
N SER A 12 -3.04 -12.02 -10.81
CA SER A 12 -3.68 -12.46 -12.06
C SER A 12 -4.46 -11.34 -12.77
N GLY A 13 -4.91 -10.32 -12.03
CA GLY A 13 -5.86 -9.31 -12.51
C GLY A 13 -7.30 -9.81 -12.62
N VAL A 14 -7.58 -11.04 -12.16
CA VAL A 14 -8.92 -11.66 -12.17
C VAL A 14 -9.42 -11.76 -10.74
N PHE A 15 -10.46 -10.99 -10.41
CA PHE A 15 -10.99 -10.91 -9.05
C PHE A 15 -12.08 -11.95 -8.79
N CYS A 16 -11.93 -12.67 -7.67
CA CYS A 16 -13.01 -13.52 -7.15
C CYS A 16 -14.22 -12.65 -6.71
N PRO A 17 -15.43 -13.22 -6.56
CA PRO A 17 -16.61 -12.44 -6.17
C PRO A 17 -16.45 -11.65 -4.88
N SER A 18 -15.63 -12.14 -3.93
CA SER A 18 -15.34 -11.43 -2.68
C SER A 18 -14.48 -10.18 -2.92
N CYS A 19 -13.41 -10.30 -3.71
CA CYS A 19 -12.55 -9.16 -4.06
C CYS A 19 -13.30 -8.15 -4.95
N GLN A 20 -14.10 -8.63 -5.90
CA GLN A 20 -14.90 -7.76 -6.77
C GLN A 20 -15.88 -6.91 -5.96
N ARG A 21 -16.61 -7.50 -4.99
CA ARG A 21 -17.49 -6.72 -4.09
C ARG A 21 -16.77 -5.61 -3.32
N LYS A 22 -15.50 -5.80 -2.96
CA LYS A 22 -14.71 -4.77 -2.26
C LYS A 22 -14.34 -3.61 -3.19
N LEU A 23 -14.10 -3.89 -4.47
CA LEU A 23 -13.91 -2.87 -5.49
C LEU A 23 -15.23 -2.13 -5.78
N ASP A 24 -16.30 -2.89 -6.03
CA ASP A 24 -17.62 -2.33 -6.39
C ASP A 24 -18.22 -1.45 -5.27
N SER A 25 -17.97 -1.80 -4.01
CA SER A 25 -18.42 -1.01 -2.85
C SER A 25 -17.54 0.21 -2.54
N GLY A 26 -16.41 0.37 -3.23
CA GLY A 26 -15.43 1.43 -2.94
C GLY A 26 -14.60 1.20 -1.67
N LEU A 27 -14.72 0.03 -1.02
CA LEU A 27 -13.86 -0.33 0.12
C LEU A 27 -12.39 -0.31 -0.30
N VAL A 28 -12.10 -0.82 -1.50
CA VAL A 28 -10.81 -0.75 -2.18
C VAL A 28 -11.02 0.00 -3.49
N ASP A 29 -10.24 1.05 -3.72
CA ASP A 29 -10.28 1.77 -5.00
C ASP A 29 -9.48 1.00 -6.06
N HIS A 30 -9.88 1.10 -7.33
CA HIS A 30 -9.19 0.41 -8.43
C HIS A 30 -7.72 0.83 -8.55
N SER A 31 -7.37 2.08 -8.23
CA SER A 31 -5.98 2.55 -8.25
C SER A 31 -5.11 1.90 -7.16
N GLU A 32 -5.72 1.37 -6.10
CA GLU A 32 -5.00 0.64 -5.03
C GLU A 32 -4.49 -0.72 -5.51
N VAL A 33 -5.09 -1.31 -6.56
CA VAL A 33 -4.69 -2.62 -7.10
C VAL A 33 -3.25 -2.58 -7.60
N ASP A 34 -2.87 -1.53 -8.33
CA ASP A 34 -1.50 -1.39 -8.85
C ASP A 34 -0.48 -1.20 -7.73
N VAL A 35 -0.85 -0.46 -6.68
CA VAL A 35 -0.03 -0.28 -5.48
C VAL A 35 0.16 -1.61 -4.75
N MET A 36 -0.92 -2.35 -4.52
CA MET A 36 -0.86 -3.66 -3.88
C MET A 36 -0.04 -4.64 -4.72
N LYS A 37 -0.19 -4.65 -6.04
CA LYS A 37 0.60 -5.49 -6.94
C LYS A 37 2.09 -5.19 -6.82
N ALA A 38 2.47 -3.91 -6.85
CA ALA A 38 3.86 -3.49 -6.68
C ALA A 38 4.45 -3.97 -5.34
N LEU A 39 3.72 -3.78 -4.23
CA LEU A 39 4.14 -4.24 -2.91
C LEU A 39 4.25 -5.78 -2.83
N MET A 40 3.29 -6.51 -3.40
CA MET A 40 3.31 -7.99 -3.44
C MET A 40 4.46 -8.56 -4.27
N GLU A 41 4.93 -7.85 -5.29
CA GLU A 41 6.12 -8.23 -6.06
C GLU A 41 7.42 -7.92 -5.30
N LEU A 42 7.43 -6.85 -4.50
CA LEU A 42 8.58 -6.51 -3.65
C LEU A 42 8.73 -7.47 -2.47
N GLU A 43 7.65 -8.11 -2.00
CA GLU A 43 7.70 -9.11 -0.91
C GLU A 43 8.61 -10.32 -1.17
N ASP A 44 8.92 -10.60 -2.43
CA ASP A 44 9.84 -11.68 -2.80
C ASP A 44 11.30 -11.29 -2.51
N ARG A 45 11.61 -9.98 -2.45
CA ARG A 45 12.95 -9.43 -2.18
C ARG A 45 13.06 -8.81 -0.78
N LEU A 46 12.02 -8.13 -0.32
CA LEU A 46 11.93 -7.45 0.97
C LEU A 46 11.09 -8.29 1.91
N LYS A 47 11.72 -9.22 2.64
CA LYS A 47 11.02 -10.13 3.56
C LYS A 47 10.34 -9.37 4.71
N GLU A 48 10.84 -8.18 5.04
CA GLU A 48 10.28 -7.25 6.03
C GLU A 48 8.86 -6.82 5.66
N LEU A 49 8.48 -6.88 4.38
CA LEU A 49 7.11 -6.57 3.98
C LEU A 49 6.08 -7.54 4.57
N ARG A 50 6.51 -8.72 5.05
CA ARG A 50 5.63 -9.78 5.56
C ARG A 50 4.96 -9.43 6.90
N LYS A 51 5.60 -8.61 7.75
CA LYS A 51 5.11 -8.29 9.11
C LYS A 51 4.04 -7.21 9.17
N GLY A 52 3.90 -6.37 8.15
CA GLY A 52 2.94 -5.26 8.18
C GLY A 52 1.56 -5.57 7.62
N GLU A 53 0.71 -4.56 7.65
CA GLU A 53 -0.65 -4.56 7.12
C GLU A 53 -0.86 -3.34 6.21
N TYR A 54 -1.39 -3.58 5.02
CA TYR A 54 -1.82 -2.53 4.11
C TYR A 54 -3.18 -2.00 4.58
N VAL A 55 -3.28 -0.69 4.80
CA VAL A 55 -4.54 -0.06 5.24
C VAL A 55 -5.27 0.55 4.05
N LYS A 56 -4.61 1.43 3.31
CA LYS A 56 -5.19 2.19 2.20
C LYS A 56 -4.07 2.82 1.36
N SER A 57 -4.36 3.17 0.12
CA SER A 57 -3.53 4.13 -0.61
C SER A 57 -4.38 5.11 -1.40
N TYR A 58 -3.78 6.26 -1.68
CA TYR A 58 -4.38 7.33 -2.47
C TYR A 58 -3.41 7.73 -3.55
N THR A 59 -3.90 7.80 -4.78
CA THR A 59 -3.14 8.30 -5.93
C THR A 59 -3.71 9.64 -6.33
N ILE A 60 -2.88 10.69 -6.26
CA ILE A 60 -3.23 12.05 -6.66
C ILE A 60 -2.12 12.52 -7.59
N ASP A 61 -2.45 12.73 -8.87
CA ASP A 61 -1.50 13.07 -9.92
C ASP A 61 -0.28 12.11 -9.97
N ASP A 62 0.91 12.63 -9.69
CA ASP A 62 2.19 11.91 -9.70
C ASP A 62 2.59 11.37 -8.31
N VAL A 63 1.74 11.54 -7.29
CA VAL A 63 2.01 11.13 -5.91
C VAL A 63 1.09 9.99 -5.48
N VAL A 64 1.68 8.98 -4.87
CA VAL A 64 0.99 7.86 -4.21
C VAL A 64 1.29 7.92 -2.72
N VAL A 65 0.25 8.07 -1.91
CA VAL A 65 0.35 7.98 -0.44
C VAL A 65 -0.10 6.59 -0.02
N ILE A 66 0.79 5.82 0.59
CA ILE A 66 0.51 4.47 1.08
C ILE A 66 0.42 4.51 2.60
N ILE A 67 -0.67 3.98 3.14
CA ILE A 67 -0.89 3.87 4.59
C ILE A 67 -0.64 2.44 5.00
N LEU A 68 0.35 2.25 5.86
CA LEU A 68 0.72 0.96 6.43
C LEU A 68 0.50 0.94 7.93
N ARG A 69 0.24 -0.25 8.48
CA ARG A 69 0.12 -0.47 9.92
C ARG A 69 1.12 -1.52 10.38
N ASN A 70 1.59 -1.35 11.62
CA ASN A 70 2.45 -2.24 12.41
C ASN A 70 3.87 -2.50 11.91
N GLY A 71 4.83 -2.45 12.85
CA GLY A 71 6.09 -3.19 12.75
C GLY A 71 7.14 -2.61 11.80
N TRP A 72 7.17 -1.30 11.58
CA TRP A 72 8.14 -0.70 10.65
C TRP A 72 9.18 0.16 11.37
N GLU A 73 10.43 -0.06 11.02
CA GLU A 73 11.50 0.88 11.28
C GLU A 73 11.58 1.94 10.18
N ARG A 74 12.10 3.12 10.52
CA ARG A 74 12.21 4.24 9.56
C ARG A 74 12.96 3.84 8.28
N ARG A 75 14.06 3.09 8.41
CA ARG A 75 14.88 2.65 7.27
C ARG A 75 14.14 1.66 6.35
N GLU A 76 13.26 0.84 6.91
CA GLU A 76 12.41 -0.07 6.15
C GLU A 76 11.40 0.74 5.32
N LEU A 77 10.75 1.73 5.93
CA LEU A 77 9.82 2.62 5.23
C LEU A 77 10.47 3.38 4.09
N GLU A 78 11.66 3.94 4.31
CA GLU A 78 12.42 4.64 3.26
C GLU A 78 12.77 3.70 2.10
N THR A 79 13.12 2.45 2.40
CA THR A 79 13.41 1.44 1.39
C THR A 79 12.15 1.06 0.61
N ILE A 80 11.04 0.79 1.29
CA ILE A 80 9.77 0.44 0.65
C ILE A 80 9.28 1.59 -0.22
N ALA A 81 9.35 2.84 0.27
CA ALA A 81 8.94 4.02 -0.48
C ALA A 81 9.74 4.15 -1.78
N ARG A 82 11.08 4.03 -1.71
CA ARG A 82 11.96 4.12 -2.87
C ARG A 82 11.70 3.01 -3.90
N GLU A 83 11.64 1.76 -3.46
CA GLU A 83 11.43 0.62 -4.36
C GLU A 83 10.03 0.65 -5.01
N THR A 84 9.02 1.06 -4.25
CA THR A 84 7.65 1.20 -4.76
C THR A 84 7.55 2.38 -5.73
N ALA A 85 8.21 3.50 -5.44
CA ALA A 85 8.28 4.65 -6.34
C ALA A 85 8.91 4.29 -7.68
N TYR A 86 10.00 3.52 -7.67
CA TYR A 86 10.66 3.04 -8.88
C TYR A 86 9.72 2.13 -9.71
N LYS A 87 9.01 1.20 -9.06
CA LYS A 87 8.04 0.31 -9.74
C LYS A 87 6.86 1.07 -10.33
N LEU A 88 6.27 2.01 -9.58
CA LEU A 88 5.09 2.75 -10.00
C LEU A 88 5.41 3.92 -10.94
N ARG A 89 6.68 4.30 -11.07
CA ARG A 89 7.13 5.53 -11.77
C ARG A 89 6.41 6.79 -11.26
N LYS A 90 6.18 6.83 -9.95
CA LYS A 90 5.47 7.90 -9.23
C LYS A 90 6.21 8.21 -7.93
N LYS A 91 6.01 9.40 -7.38
CA LYS A 91 6.48 9.73 -6.03
C LYS A 91 5.67 8.92 -5.03
N VAL A 92 6.33 8.28 -4.07
CA VAL A 92 5.64 7.50 -3.03
C VAL A 92 5.95 8.10 -1.66
N LYS A 93 4.90 8.42 -0.90
CA LYS A 93 4.98 8.72 0.53
C LYS A 93 4.37 7.56 1.30
N ILE A 94 5.00 7.17 2.42
CA ILE A 94 4.44 6.14 3.31
C ILE A 94 4.10 6.79 4.64
N ALA A 95 2.86 6.60 5.09
CA ALA A 95 2.40 7.02 6.39
C ALA A 95 2.08 5.79 7.26
N LEU A 96 2.42 5.88 8.54
CA LEU A 96 2.09 4.86 9.52
C LEU A 96 0.78 5.19 10.23
N ASP A 97 -0.17 4.26 10.14
CA ASP A 97 -1.35 4.25 11.00
C ASP A 97 -0.99 3.67 12.36
N THR A 98 -0.85 4.54 13.36
CA THR A 98 -0.62 4.15 14.76
C THR A 98 -1.92 4.10 15.57
N GLY A 99 -3.09 4.17 14.93
CA GLY A 99 -4.39 4.32 15.58
C GLY A 99 -4.73 5.76 16.00
N ASP A 100 -3.78 6.69 15.87
CA ASP A 100 -3.99 8.12 16.12
C ASP A 100 -4.15 8.86 14.79
N ARG A 101 -5.39 9.32 14.54
CA ARG A 101 -5.75 10.05 13.30
C ARG A 101 -4.97 11.36 13.14
N LYS A 102 -4.61 12.06 14.22
CA LYS A 102 -3.87 13.34 14.12
C LYS A 102 -2.46 13.08 13.59
N ARG A 103 -1.76 12.10 14.17
CA ARG A 103 -0.42 11.70 13.74
C ARG A 103 -0.39 11.18 12.31
N LEU A 104 -1.46 10.52 11.85
CA LEU A 104 -1.56 10.08 10.46
C LEU A 104 -1.62 11.27 9.51
N VAL A 105 -2.44 12.28 9.80
CA VAL A 105 -2.55 13.49 8.98
C VAL A 105 -1.22 14.25 8.95
N GLU A 106 -0.56 14.42 10.09
CA GLU A 106 0.75 15.07 10.19
C GLU A 106 1.80 14.43 9.27
N GLN A 107 1.85 13.09 9.21
CA GLN A 107 2.78 12.36 8.34
C GLN A 107 2.49 12.56 6.84
N VAL A 108 1.23 12.78 6.46
CA VAL A 108 0.83 12.98 5.06
C VAL A 108 1.13 14.41 4.60
N VAL A 109 0.84 15.40 5.45
CA VAL A 109 0.96 16.82 5.10
C VAL A 109 2.37 17.39 5.32
N SER A 110 3.20 16.70 6.11
CA SER A 110 4.58 17.14 6.33
C SER A 110 5.42 17.01 5.04
N PRO A 111 6.29 17.99 4.74
CA PRO A 111 7.14 18.00 3.54
C PRO A 111 7.93 16.70 3.36
#